data_AF-A0A7C9M7H3-F1
#
_entry.id   AF-A0A7C9M7H3-F1
#
_cell.length_a   1.000
_cell.length_b   1.000
_cell.length_c   1.000
_cell.angle_alpha   90.00
_cell.angle_beta   90.00
_cell.angle_gamma   90.00
#
_symmetry.space_group_name_H-M   'P 1'
#
loop_
_entity.id
_entity.type
_entity.pdbx_description
1 polymer ?
#
loop_
_entity_poly.entity_id
_entity_poly.type
_entity_poly.pdbx_seq_one_letter_code
_entity_poly.pdbx_strand_id
1 'polypeptide(L)'
;MEAQALIHKAPPLVVYVDIDETLIRNVGRSRIPIPAAVQHVRDLATQGAELYCWSSGGAAYARESAHEVGLEALFTAFLPKPQVMLDDQPVSTWRRLVQVHPLSCEGETVASYRARLSRPLSLSEPTEER
;
A
#
# COMPACT_ATOMS: atom_id res chain seq x y z
N MET A 1 2.50 27.18 34.33
CA MET A 1 3.39 26.23 33.63
C MET A 1 2.50 25.21 32.94
N GLU A 2 2.38 25.33 31.63
CA GLU A 2 1.51 24.47 30.81
C GLU A 2 2.11 23.09 30.65
N ALA A 3 1.34 22.05 30.99
CA ALA A 3 1.64 20.70 30.60
C ALA A 3 1.32 20.57 29.10
N GLN A 4 2.35 20.64 28.25
CA GLN A 4 2.24 20.23 26.85
C GLN A 4 1.87 18.75 26.85
N ALA A 5 0.60 18.46 26.54
CA ALA A 5 0.17 17.13 26.17
C ALA A 5 1.04 16.68 25.00
N LEU A 6 1.84 15.64 25.22
CA LEU A 6 2.48 14.88 24.15
C LEU A 6 1.36 14.36 23.25
N ILE A 7 1.05 15.08 22.17
CA ILE A 7 0.19 14.60 21.11
C ILE A 7 0.92 13.38 20.55
N HIS A 8 0.52 12.18 20.96
CA HIS A 8 0.98 10.95 20.33
C HIS A 8 0.44 10.99 18.90
N LYS A 9 1.27 11.46 17.97
CA LYS A 9 0.97 11.38 16.54
C LYS A 9 0.79 9.90 16.24
N ALA A 10 -0.38 9.52 15.72
CA ALA A 10 -0.63 8.15 15.31
C ALA A 10 0.51 7.69 14.39
N PRO A 11 1.01 6.44 14.54
CA PRO A 11 2.08 5.93 13.69
C PRO A 11 1.64 6.03 12.22
N PRO A 12 2.56 6.30 11.28
CA PRO A 12 2.22 6.47 9.87
C PRO A 12 1.47 5.24 9.33
N LEU A 13 0.62 5.46 8.32
CA LEU A 13 0.02 4.35 7.59
C LEU A 13 1.11 3.77 6.70
N VAL A 14 1.46 2.51 6.90
CA VAL A 14 2.47 1.83 6.09
C VAL A 14 1.79 1.25 4.85
N VAL A 15 2.29 1.59 3.66
CA VAL A 15 1.70 1.18 2.37
C VAL A 15 2.77 0.55 1.50
N TYR A 16 2.51 -0.68 1.05
CA TYR A 16 3.35 -1.39 0.09
C TYR A 16 2.71 -1.27 -1.30
N VAL A 17 3.47 -0.73 -2.25
CA VAL A 17 3.00 -0.38 -3.59
C VAL A 17 3.72 -1.24 -4.63
N ASP A 18 2.93 -2.02 -5.37
CA ASP A 18 3.39 -2.79 -6.51
C ASP A 18 3.66 -1.91 -7.75
N ILE A 19 4.41 -2.42 -8.72
CA ILE A 19 4.73 -1.73 -9.98
C ILE A 19 3.82 -2.18 -11.11
N ASP A 20 3.99 -3.44 -11.55
CA ASP A 20 3.42 -3.91 -12.80
C ASP A 20 1.91 -4.10 -12.65
N GLU A 21 1.17 -3.59 -13.63
CA GLU A 21 -0.30 -3.50 -13.60
C GLU A 21 -0.86 -2.71 -12.38
N THR A 22 0.00 -1.99 -11.68
CA THR A 22 -0.35 -1.14 -10.52
C THR A 22 -0.04 0.32 -10.77
N LEU A 23 1.23 0.67 -10.95
CA LEU A 23 1.68 2.02 -11.33
C LEU A 23 1.95 2.14 -12.82
N ILE A 24 2.31 1.03 -13.47
CA ILE A 24 2.70 0.98 -14.87
C ILE A 24 2.03 -0.23 -15.51
N ARG A 25 1.34 -0.02 -16.62
CA ARG A 25 0.84 -1.08 -17.49
C ARG A 25 1.90 -1.43 -18.53
N ASN A 26 2.13 -2.72 -18.72
CA ASN A 26 3.02 -3.22 -19.76
C ASN A 26 2.20 -3.65 -21.00
N VAL A 27 2.41 -2.99 -22.13
CA VAL A 27 1.77 -3.34 -23.42
C VAL A 27 2.85 -3.63 -24.46
N GLY A 28 3.14 -4.92 -24.65
CA GLY A 28 4.26 -5.35 -25.49
C GLY A 28 5.59 -4.84 -24.91
N ARG A 29 6.26 -3.93 -25.61
CA ARG A 29 7.48 -3.25 -25.13
C ARG A 29 7.20 -1.90 -24.49
N SER A 30 5.98 -1.40 -24.56
CA SER A 30 5.61 -0.09 -24.04
C SER A 30 5.25 -0.19 -22.57
N ARG A 31 5.73 0.79 -21.80
CA ARG A 31 5.43 0.97 -20.38
C ARG A 31 4.63 2.25 -20.23
N ILE A 32 3.38 2.11 -19.80
CA ILE A 32 2.41 3.21 -19.78
C ILE A 32 2.01 3.45 -18.33
N PRO A 33 2.28 4.63 -17.75
CA PRO A 33 1.84 4.95 -16.39
C PRO A 33 0.33 4.80 -16.23
N ILE A 34 -0.12 4.37 -15.05
CA ILE A 34 -1.53 4.34 -14.65
C ILE A 34 -1.78 5.61 -13.81
N PRO A 35 -2.29 6.71 -14.39
CA PRO A 35 -2.20 8.03 -13.75
C PRO A 35 -2.96 8.12 -12.42
N ALA A 36 -4.13 7.47 -12.33
CA ALA A 36 -4.93 7.45 -11.11
C ALA A 36 -4.18 6.80 -9.93
N ALA A 37 -3.47 5.69 -10.17
CA ALA A 37 -2.70 5.02 -9.13
C ALA A 37 -1.44 5.82 -8.75
N VAL A 38 -0.74 6.40 -9.74
CA VAL A 38 0.40 7.28 -9.50
C VAL A 38 -0.01 8.49 -8.65
N GLN A 39 -1.12 9.15 -8.98
CA GLN A 39 -1.64 10.27 -8.21
C GLN A 39 -2.03 9.85 -6.80
N HIS A 40 -2.72 8.72 -6.64
CA HIS A 40 -3.09 8.20 -5.33
C HIS A 40 -1.89 7.99 -4.42
N VAL A 41 -0.78 7.43 -4.93
CA VAL A 41 0.45 7.27 -4.15
C VAL A 41 1.04 8.62 -3.71
N ARG A 42 1.00 9.65 -4.58
CA ARG A 42 1.40 11.02 -4.19
C ARG A 42 0.51 11.56 -3.09
N ASP A 43 -0.81 11.37 -3.22
CA ASP A 43 -1.78 11.87 -2.25
C ASP A 43 -1.57 11.19 -0.88
N LEU A 44 -1.29 9.89 -0.85
CA LEU A 44 -0.94 9.19 0.39
C LEU A 44 0.35 9.71 1.02
N ALA A 45 1.39 9.97 0.22
CA ALA A 45 2.64 10.56 0.71
C ALA A 45 2.41 11.94 1.35
N THR A 46 1.64 12.82 0.69
CA THR A 46 1.32 14.16 1.22
C THR A 46 0.49 14.11 2.51
N GLN A 47 -0.31 13.06 2.68
CA GLN A 47 -1.06 12.78 3.91
C GLN A 47 -0.22 12.12 5.02
N GLY A 48 1.08 11.89 4.78
CA GLY A 48 2.01 11.34 5.76
C GLY A 48 1.98 9.81 5.89
N ALA A 49 1.55 9.10 4.84
CA ALA A 49 1.79 7.66 4.73
C ALA A 49 3.29 7.37 4.54
N GLU A 50 3.73 6.23 5.05
CA GLU A 50 5.07 5.71 4.83
C GLU A 50 5.00 4.66 3.72
N LEU A 51 5.72 4.91 2.62
CA LEU A 51 5.58 4.13 1.39
C LEU A 51 6.77 3.20 1.18
N TYR A 52 6.49 1.97 0.78
CA TYR A 52 7.45 0.97 0.36
C TYR A 52 7.08 0.50 -1.04
N CYS A 53 8.06 0.42 -1.95
CA CYS A 53 7.81 -0.08 -3.29
C CYS A 53 8.36 -1.49 -3.42
N TRP A 54 7.63 -2.38 -4.08
CA TRP A 54 8.08 -3.75 -4.32
C TRP A 54 7.72 -4.26 -5.71
N SER A 55 8.50 -5.22 -6.21
CA SER A 55 8.22 -5.88 -7.48
C SER A 55 8.77 -7.31 -7.49
N SER A 56 8.13 -8.18 -8.26
CA SER A 56 8.68 -9.50 -8.61
C SER A 56 9.98 -9.39 -9.42
N GLY A 57 10.20 -8.27 -10.13
CA GLY A 57 11.45 -7.96 -10.84
C GLY A 57 12.63 -7.56 -9.94
N GLY A 58 12.41 -7.48 -8.63
CA GLY A 58 13.43 -7.15 -7.64
C GLY A 58 13.51 -5.65 -7.29
N ALA A 59 14.32 -5.33 -6.28
CA ALA A 59 14.44 -3.98 -5.73
C ALA A 59 14.97 -2.95 -6.74
N ALA A 60 15.95 -3.32 -7.56
CA ALA A 60 16.52 -2.42 -8.57
C ALA A 60 15.45 -2.02 -9.62
N TYR A 61 14.70 -3.01 -10.12
CA TYR A 61 13.61 -2.79 -11.05
C TYR A 61 12.48 -1.96 -10.43
N ALA A 62 12.13 -2.21 -9.17
CA ALA A 62 11.13 -1.42 -8.45
C ALA A 62 11.54 0.07 -8.36
N ARG A 63 12.81 0.33 -8.05
CA ARG A 63 13.37 1.69 -7.97
C ARG A 63 13.34 2.41 -9.32
N GLU A 64 13.85 1.77 -10.36
CA GLU A 64 13.87 2.33 -11.72
C GLU A 64 12.45 2.64 -12.21
N SER A 65 11.51 1.71 -11.99
CA SER A 65 10.10 1.90 -12.34
C SER A 65 9.45 3.06 -11.58
N ALA A 66 9.74 3.20 -10.28
CA ALA A 66 9.25 4.33 -9.50
C ALA A 66 9.84 5.67 -9.97
N HIS A 67 11.10 5.68 -10.42
CA HIS A 67 11.74 6.85 -11.03
C HIS A 67 11.04 7.25 -12.33
N GLU A 68 10.70 6.30 -13.21
CA GLU A 68 9.99 6.56 -14.48
C GLU A 68 8.68 7.35 -14.31
N VAL A 69 7.97 7.10 -13.20
CA VAL A 69 6.70 7.80 -12.87
C VAL A 69 6.88 8.96 -11.87
N GLY A 70 8.13 9.29 -11.53
CA GLY A 70 8.48 10.41 -10.65
C GLY A 70 8.08 10.22 -9.19
N LEU A 71 8.04 8.99 -8.70
CA LEU A 71 7.68 8.62 -7.32
C LEU A 71 8.89 8.18 -6.48
N GLU A 72 10.08 8.02 -7.06
CA GLU A 72 11.25 7.45 -6.36
C GLU A 72 11.51 8.09 -4.99
N ALA A 73 11.51 9.42 -4.92
CA ALA A 73 11.81 10.15 -3.68
C ALA A 73 10.71 10.05 -2.60
N LEU A 74 9.54 9.49 -2.92
CA LEU A 74 8.44 9.30 -1.97
C LEU A 74 8.51 7.96 -1.24
N PHE A 75 9.31 7.01 -1.73
CA PHE A 75 9.45 5.69 -1.13
C PHE A 75 10.58 5.65 -0.10
N THR A 76 10.31 5.02 1.03
CA THR A 76 11.27 4.76 2.11
C THR A 76 12.28 3.69 1.69
N ALA A 77 11.82 2.66 0.98
CA ALA A 77 12.67 1.60 0.46
C ALA A 77 12.05 0.92 -0.78
N PHE A 78 12.92 0.21 -1.51
CA PHE A 78 12.57 -0.63 -2.66
C PHE A 78 12.94 -2.08 -2.34
N LEU A 79 12.01 -3.00 -2.56
CA LEU A 79 12.11 -4.38 -2.09
C LEU A 79 11.77 -5.38 -3.22
N PRO A 80 12.40 -6.57 -3.25
CA PRO A 80 11.84 -7.67 -4.02
C PRO A 80 10.55 -8.16 -3.36
N LYS A 81 9.57 -8.62 -4.14
CA LYS A 81 8.49 -9.45 -3.59
C LYS A 81 9.08 -10.78 -3.08
N PRO A 82 8.69 -11.25 -1.90
CA PRO A 82 9.24 -12.48 -1.34
C PRO A 82 8.83 -13.71 -2.16
N GLN A 83 9.73 -14.68 -2.29
CA GLN A 83 9.40 -16.01 -2.81
C GLN A 83 8.89 -16.95 -1.70
N VAL A 84 9.30 -16.71 -0.45
CA VAL A 84 8.90 -17.49 0.72
C VAL A 84 8.59 -16.52 1.86
N MET A 85 7.45 -16.68 2.51
CA MET A 85 7.05 -15.96 3.72
C MET A 85 6.95 -16.97 4.87
N LEU A 86 7.69 -16.75 5.95
CA LEU A 86 7.55 -17.50 7.19
C LEU A 86 6.71 -16.65 8.15
N ASP A 87 5.48 -17.06 8.37
CA ASP A 87 4.51 -16.37 9.22
C ASP A 87 3.58 -17.42 9.85
N ASP A 88 3.16 -17.22 11.11
CA ASP A 88 2.23 -18.12 11.79
C ASP A 88 0.79 -17.99 11.26
N GLN A 89 0.51 -16.93 10.51
CA GLN A 89 -0.80 -16.65 9.93
C GLN A 89 -0.73 -16.56 8.39
N PRO A 90 -1.71 -17.15 7.68
CA PRO A 90 -1.89 -16.87 6.27
C PRO A 90 -2.09 -15.36 6.02
N VAL A 91 -1.43 -14.81 5.00
CA VAL A 91 -1.48 -13.37 4.67
C VAL A 91 -2.91 -12.86 4.51
N SER A 92 -3.81 -13.67 3.94
CA SER A 92 -5.24 -13.33 3.77
C SER A 92 -6.00 -13.15 5.08
N THR A 93 -5.46 -13.61 6.21
CA THR A 93 -6.07 -13.52 7.54
C THR A 93 -5.50 -12.38 8.40
N TRP A 94 -4.52 -11.63 7.89
CA TRP A 94 -3.92 -10.52 8.61
C TRP A 94 -4.96 -9.44 8.94
N ARG A 95 -5.29 -9.30 10.23
CA ARG A 95 -6.38 -8.43 10.74
C ARG A 95 -6.25 -6.94 10.40
N ARG A 96 -5.04 -6.48 10.06
CA ARG A 96 -4.73 -5.08 9.77
C ARG A 96 -4.11 -4.91 8.38
N LEU A 97 -4.57 -5.71 7.42
CA LEU A 97 -4.21 -5.59 6.01
C LEU A 97 -5.45 -5.19 5.20
N VAL A 98 -5.29 -4.15 4.38
CA VAL A 98 -6.29 -3.77 3.38
C VAL A 98 -5.64 -3.91 2.01
N GLN A 99 -6.08 -4.88 1.22
CA GLN A 99 -5.70 -5.01 -0.18
C GLN A 99 -6.64 -4.17 -1.04
N VAL A 100 -6.08 -3.37 -1.95
CA VAL A 100 -6.82 -2.47 -2.84
C VAL A 100 -6.36 -2.73 -4.27
N HIS A 101 -7.33 -2.90 -5.18
CA HIS A 101 -7.02 -2.95 -6.60
C HIS A 101 -6.74 -1.51 -7.12
N PRO A 102 -5.76 -1.29 -8.01
CA PRO A 102 -5.41 0.05 -8.50
C PRO A 102 -6.59 0.82 -9.13
N LEU A 103 -7.52 0.10 -9.76
CA LEU A 103 -8.75 0.71 -10.33
C LEU A 103 -9.82 1.06 -9.30
N SER A 104 -9.58 0.79 -8.01
CA SER A 104 -10.52 1.02 -6.91
C SER A 104 -9.95 1.93 -5.83
N CYS A 105 -8.81 2.59 -6.09
CA CYS A 105 -8.15 3.46 -5.11
C CYS A 105 -8.56 4.93 -5.20
N GLU A 106 -9.29 5.32 -6.24
CA GLU A 106 -9.73 6.70 -6.41
C GLU A 106 -10.59 7.17 -5.21
N GLY A 107 -10.24 8.33 -4.65
CA GLY A 107 -10.92 8.92 -3.50
C GLY A 107 -10.57 8.30 -2.14
N GLU A 108 -9.76 7.24 -2.09
CA GLU A 108 -9.25 6.71 -0.83
C GLU A 108 -8.20 7.66 -0.21
N THR A 109 -8.09 7.66 1.11
CA THR A 109 -7.22 8.54 1.89
C THR A 109 -6.58 7.76 3.03
N VAL A 110 -5.59 8.36 3.70
CA VAL A 110 -5.06 7.79 4.95
C VAL A 110 -6.18 7.62 5.98
N ALA A 111 -7.12 8.56 6.05
CA ALA A 111 -8.24 8.50 6.98
C ALA A 111 -9.22 7.35 6.66
N SER A 112 -9.59 7.16 5.40
CA SER A 112 -10.50 6.07 5.00
C SER A 112 -9.87 4.69 5.21
N TYR A 113 -8.58 4.52 4.92
CA TYR A 113 -7.87 3.27 5.22
C TYR A 113 -7.80 2.99 6.73
N ARG A 114 -7.51 4.01 7.55
CA ARG A 114 -7.52 3.84 9.01
C ARG A 114 -8.88 3.45 9.55
N ALA A 115 -9.96 4.02 9.01
CA ALA A 115 -11.32 3.64 9.39
C ALA A 115 -11.58 2.15 9.09
N ARG A 116 -11.16 1.65 7.92
CA ARG A 116 -11.27 0.22 7.55
C ARG A 116 -10.45 -0.68 8.47
N LEU A 117 -9.23 -0.26 8.82
CA LEU A 117 -8.34 -0.99 9.73
C LEU A 117 -8.81 -1.01 11.19
N SER A 118 -9.69 -0.09 11.58
CA SER A 118 -10.21 0.04 12.96
C SER A 118 -11.53 -0.70 13.17
N ARG A 119 -12.15 -1.20 12.09
CA ARG A 119 -13.44 -1.91 12.17
C ARG A 119 -13.22 -3.27 12.85
N PRO A 120 -13.93 -3.59 13.94
CA PRO A 120 -13.96 -4.95 14.46
C PRO A 120 -14.46 -5.87 13.35
N LEU A 121 -13.80 -7.01 13.14
CA LEU A 121 -14.35 -8.07 12.29
C LEU A 121 -15.78 -8.33 12.79
N SER A 122 -16.79 -8.04 11.97
CA SER A 122 -18.13 -8.55 12.26
C SER A 122 -17.99 -10.05 12.33
N LEU A 123 -18.37 -10.64 13.46
CA LEU A 123 -18.48 -12.08 13.62
C LEU A 123 -19.25 -12.61 12.40
N SER A 124 -18.57 -13.32 11.51
CA SER A 124 -19.23 -14.02 10.42
C SER A 124 -20.25 -14.96 11.06
N GLU A 125 -21.50 -14.89 10.61
CA GLU A 125 -22.52 -15.87 11.00
C GLU A 125 -21.99 -17.29 10.73
N PRO A 126 -22.28 -18.27 11.60
CA PRO A 126 -21.83 -19.64 11.41
C PRO A 126 -22.32 -20.14 10.05
N THR A 127 -21.38 -20.60 9.23
CA THR A 127 -21.68 -21.29 7.99
C THR A 127 -22.44 -22.57 8.36
N GLU A 128 -23.74 -22.63 8.08
CA GLU A 128 -24.48 -23.90 8.12
C GLU A 128 -23.86 -24.82 7.07
N GLU A 129 -23.15 -25.85 7.53
CA GLU A 129 -22.90 -27.05 6.74
C GLU A 129 -24.25 -27.69 6.39
N ARG A 130 -24.50 -27.85 5.09
CA ARG A 130 -25.49 -28.78 4.54
C ARG A 130 -24.82 -29.65 3.50
#